data_AF-A0A356KVD1-F1
#
_entry.id   AF-A0A356KVD1-F1
#
_cell.length_a   1.000
_cell.length_b   1.000
_cell.length_c   1.000
_cell.angle_alpha   90.00
_cell.angle_beta   90.00
_cell.angle_gamma   90.00
#
_symmetry.space_group_name_H-M   'P 1'
#
loop_
_entity.id
_entity.type
_entity.pdbx_description
1 polymer ?
#
loop_
_entity_poly.entity_id
_entity_poly.type
_entity_poly.pdbx_seq_one_letter_code
_entity_poly.pdbx_strand_id
1 'polypeptide(L)'
;AHDFNNLLQVANAANERLRAHLARSEGAEEESNTLAVALERCQHLSERLLALGRAQQEPMRPCSLNELACEVALLVASAVGPSVEVKLELADELPEVRLARSQVENALVNLVFNSRDALPEGGQISLATGRGAGSPSTCWVEVRDTGVGMPDDLLQRAREPFFTTK
;
A
#
# COMPACT_ATOMS: atom_id res chain seq x y z
N ALA A 1 9.33 -12.42 13.37
CA ALA A 1 9.81 -12.44 11.98
C ALA A 1 10.52 -13.75 11.67
N HIS A 2 11.64 -14.02 12.36
CA HIS A 2 12.42 -15.25 12.24
C HIS A 2 11.58 -16.51 12.48
N ASP A 3 10.77 -16.54 13.54
CA ASP A 3 10.02 -17.75 13.91
C ASP A 3 8.91 -18.09 12.91
N PHE A 4 8.30 -17.09 12.27
CA PHE A 4 7.26 -17.32 11.27
C PHE A 4 7.85 -17.87 9.96
N ASN A 5 8.97 -17.32 9.53
CA ASN A 5 9.72 -17.86 8.38
C ASN A 5 10.28 -19.26 8.67
N ASN A 6 10.69 -19.54 9.91
CA ASN A 6 11.11 -20.88 10.31
C ASN A 6 9.95 -21.88 10.26
N LEU A 7 8.75 -21.49 10.68
CA LEU A 7 7.55 -22.35 10.59
C LEU A 7 7.14 -22.60 9.14
N LEU A 8 7.25 -21.59 8.26
CA LEU A 8 7.02 -21.75 6.82
C LEU A 8 8.04 -22.68 6.16
N GLN A 9 9.32 -22.58 6.53
CA GLN A 9 10.35 -23.51 6.08
C GLN A 9 10.06 -24.96 6.53
N VAL A 10 9.62 -25.15 7.78
CA VAL A 10 9.24 -26.48 8.29
C VAL A 10 8.01 -27.03 7.55
N ALA A 11 7.02 -26.19 7.27
CA ALA A 11 5.83 -26.58 6.52
C ALA A 11 6.16 -26.95 5.06
N ASN A 12 7.01 -26.18 4.38
CA ASN A 12 7.48 -26.50 3.03
C ASN A 12 8.28 -27.81 3.01
N ALA A 13 9.20 -28.02 3.97
CA ALA A 13 9.97 -29.26 4.07
C ALA A 13 9.08 -30.48 4.35
N ALA A 14 8.01 -30.33 5.13
CA ALA A 14 7.02 -31.37 5.35
C ALA A 14 6.24 -31.70 4.06
N ASN A 15 5.86 -30.68 3.28
CA ASN A 15 5.17 -30.86 2.00
C ASN A 15 6.07 -31.56 0.96
N GLU A 16 7.35 -31.20 0.87
CA GLU A 16 8.31 -31.88 -0.02
C GLU A 16 8.51 -33.36 0.36
N ARG A 17 8.59 -33.67 1.67
CA ARG A 17 8.64 -35.05 2.14
C ARG A 17 7.37 -35.82 1.81
N LEU A 18 6.22 -35.17 1.93
CA LEU A 18 4.92 -35.75 1.56
C LEU A 18 4.87 -36.07 0.06
N ARG A 19 5.35 -35.17 -0.82
CA ARG A 19 5.51 -35.45 -2.27
C ARG A 19 6.37 -36.67 -2.52
N ALA A 20 7.54 -36.74 -1.87
CA ALA A 20 8.47 -37.83 -2.06
C ALA A 20 7.89 -39.18 -1.59
N HIS A 21 7.08 -39.18 -0.53
CA HIS A 21 6.44 -40.39 -0.01
C HIS A 21 5.24 -40.85 -0.85
N LEU A 22 4.49 -39.90 -1.41
CA LEU A 22 3.27 -40.15 -2.17
C LEU A 22 3.47 -40.20 -3.70
N ALA A 23 4.72 -40.19 -4.19
CA ALA A 23 5.07 -40.22 -5.62
C ALA A 23 4.52 -41.41 -6.44
N ARG A 24 3.74 -42.32 -5.82
CA ARG A 24 3.07 -43.48 -6.43
C ARG A 24 1.54 -43.47 -6.26
N SER A 25 0.96 -42.44 -5.64
CA SER A 25 -0.49 -42.32 -5.45
C SER A 25 -1.07 -41.30 -6.43
N GLU A 26 -2.08 -41.71 -7.20
CA GLU A 26 -2.85 -40.78 -8.04
C GLU A 26 -3.47 -39.67 -7.16
N GLY A 27 -3.39 -38.41 -7.61
CA GLY A 27 -3.93 -37.23 -6.90
C GLY A 27 -3.01 -36.55 -5.88
N ALA A 28 -1.99 -37.24 -5.36
CA ALA A 28 -1.11 -36.68 -4.31
C ALA A 28 -0.20 -35.54 -4.79
N GLU A 29 0.15 -35.54 -6.07
CA GLU A 29 0.93 -34.47 -6.68
C GLU A 29 0.13 -33.15 -6.74
N GLU A 30 -1.17 -33.25 -6.99
CA GLU A 30 -2.11 -32.12 -7.12
C GLU A 30 -2.45 -31.52 -5.75
N GLU A 31 -2.70 -32.35 -4.74
CA GLU A 31 -2.90 -31.90 -3.35
C GLU A 31 -1.64 -31.22 -2.79
N SER A 32 -0.46 -31.79 -3.07
CA SER A 32 0.79 -31.17 -2.64
C SER A 32 1.10 -29.86 -3.38
N ASN A 33 0.74 -29.77 -4.66
CA ASN A 33 0.86 -28.52 -5.40
C ASN A 33 -0.07 -27.44 -4.83
N THR A 34 -1.29 -27.83 -4.44
CA THR A 34 -2.24 -26.94 -3.76
C THR A 34 -1.68 -26.43 -2.43
N LEU A 35 -1.06 -27.31 -1.63
CA LEU A 35 -0.41 -26.92 -0.37
C LEU A 35 0.80 -26.00 -0.61
N ALA A 36 1.61 -26.25 -1.64
CA ALA A 36 2.75 -25.40 -1.99
C ALA A 36 2.28 -23.97 -2.34
N VAL A 37 1.25 -23.85 -3.19
CA VAL A 37 0.67 -22.54 -3.56
C VAL A 37 0.10 -21.82 -2.33
N ALA A 38 -0.53 -22.53 -1.40
CA ALA A 38 -1.04 -21.94 -0.17
C ALA A 38 0.11 -21.43 0.75
N LEU A 39 1.20 -22.18 0.87
CA LEU A 39 2.36 -21.79 1.68
C LEU A 39 3.10 -20.59 1.07
N GLU A 40 3.22 -20.52 -0.25
CA GLU A 40 3.76 -19.36 -0.96
C GLU A 40 2.93 -18.11 -0.72
N ARG A 41 1.60 -18.22 -0.77
CA ARG A 41 0.69 -17.11 -0.43
C ARG A 41 0.83 -16.67 1.02
N CYS A 42 0.93 -17.61 1.96
CA CYS A 42 1.17 -17.30 3.36
C CYS A 42 2.51 -16.58 3.57
N GLN A 43 3.57 -17.01 2.87
CA GLN A 43 4.87 -16.35 2.92
C GLN A 43 4.78 -14.90 2.43
N HIS A 44 4.13 -14.66 1.29
CA HIS A 44 3.91 -13.31 0.78
C HIS A 44 3.06 -12.44 1.73
N LEU A 45 2.03 -13.00 2.38
CA LEU A 45 1.24 -12.30 3.39
C LEU A 45 2.09 -11.95 4.62
N SER A 46 2.94 -12.87 5.09
CA SER A 46 3.86 -12.64 6.20
C SER A 46 4.91 -11.60 5.86
N GLU A 47 5.47 -11.61 4.66
CA GLU A 47 6.40 -10.58 4.19
C GLU A 47 5.75 -9.19 4.16
N ARG A 48 4.50 -9.10 3.69
CA ARG A 48 3.72 -7.85 3.75
C ARG A 48 3.45 -7.39 5.18
N LEU A 49 3.06 -8.31 6.07
CA LEU A 49 2.88 -8.03 7.51
C LEU A 49 4.19 -7.59 8.18
N LEU A 50 5.31 -8.21 7.83
CA LEU A 50 6.63 -7.86 8.34
C LEU A 50 7.14 -6.56 7.74
N ALA A 51 6.78 -6.20 6.51
CA ALA A 51 7.07 -4.89 5.92
C ALA A 51 6.29 -3.78 6.64
N LEU A 52 5.02 -4.04 7.00
CA LEU A 52 4.24 -3.15 7.87
C LEU A 52 4.85 -3.04 9.28
N GLY A 53 5.32 -4.16 9.83
CA GLY A 53 5.93 -4.23 11.16
C GLY A 53 7.38 -3.71 11.22
N ARG A 54 8.10 -3.72 10.10
CA ARG A 54 9.40 -3.05 9.91
C ARG A 54 9.17 -1.56 9.67
N ALA A 55 8.43 -0.93 10.57
CA ALA A 55 8.71 0.44 10.92
C ALA A 55 10.12 0.46 11.54
N GLN A 56 11.16 0.59 10.72
CA GLN A 56 12.32 1.33 11.21
C GLN A 56 11.74 2.64 11.72
N GLN A 57 11.94 2.96 13.00
CA GLN A 57 11.47 4.23 13.55
C GLN A 57 12.24 5.34 12.86
N GLU A 58 11.73 5.73 11.69
CA GLU A 58 12.23 6.88 10.96
C GLU A 58 12.00 8.08 11.89
N PRO A 59 13.08 8.79 12.27
CA PRO A 59 12.95 9.90 13.18
C PRO A 59 12.10 10.99 12.54
N MET A 60 11.15 11.55 13.29
CA MET A 60 10.36 12.68 12.81
C MET A 60 11.24 13.92 12.65
N ARG A 61 11.31 14.44 11.43
CA ARG A 61 12.07 15.64 11.07
C ARG A 61 11.12 16.72 10.56
N PRO A 62 11.46 18.01 10.73
CA PRO A 62 10.76 19.08 10.04
C PRO A 62 10.78 18.83 8.53
N CYS A 63 9.63 18.90 7.88
CA CYS A 63 9.46 18.66 6.45
C CYS A 63 8.40 19.63 5.89
N SER A 64 8.62 20.09 4.66
CA SER A 64 7.64 20.84 3.89
C SER A 64 6.64 19.88 3.23
N LEU A 65 5.35 20.03 3.51
CA LEU A 65 4.30 19.24 2.84
C LEU A 65 4.20 19.57 1.34
N ASN A 66 4.49 20.81 0.95
CA ASN A 66 4.47 21.24 -0.45
C ASN A 66 5.59 20.56 -1.24
N GLU A 67 6.80 20.50 -0.68
CA GLU A 67 7.93 19.80 -1.31
C GLU A 67 7.62 18.32 -1.47
N LEU A 68 7.11 17.68 -0.40
CA LEU A 68 6.73 16.28 -0.43
C LEU A 68 5.64 15.99 -1.49
N ALA A 69 4.61 16.83 -1.57
CA ALA A 69 3.54 16.69 -2.57
C ALA A 69 4.08 16.83 -4.01
N CYS A 70 4.98 17.79 -4.26
CA CYS A 70 5.64 17.96 -5.55
C CYS A 70 6.47 16.74 -5.95
N GLU A 71 7.28 16.21 -5.03
CA GLU A 71 8.12 15.04 -5.28
C GLU A 71 7.29 13.79 -5.56
N VAL A 72 6.22 13.56 -4.78
CA VAL A 72 5.28 12.45 -5.02
C VAL A 72 4.63 12.61 -6.39
N ALA A 73 4.15 13.81 -6.74
CA ALA A 73 3.54 14.07 -8.04
C ALA A 73 4.51 13.77 -9.20
N LEU A 74 5.78 14.15 -9.06
CA LEU A 74 6.83 13.84 -10.05
C LEU A 74 7.08 12.32 -10.15
N LEU A 75 7.14 11.62 -9.01
CA LEU A 75 7.37 10.18 -8.95
C LEU A 75 6.24 9.39 -9.62
N VAL A 76 4.99 9.79 -9.40
CA VAL A 76 3.81 9.05 -9.88
C VAL A 76 3.36 9.43 -11.28
N ALA A 77 3.76 10.61 -11.80
CA ALA A 77 3.30 11.14 -13.09
C ALA A 77 3.47 10.14 -14.26
N SER A 78 4.57 9.38 -14.29
CA SER A 78 4.80 8.37 -15.33
C SER A 78 4.07 7.04 -15.05
N ALA A 79 3.78 6.75 -13.80
CA ALA A 79 3.20 5.47 -13.35
C ALA A 79 1.66 5.43 -13.41
N VAL A 80 1.00 6.59 -13.42
CA VAL A 80 -0.47 6.67 -13.54
C VAL A 80 -0.98 6.56 -14.98
N GLY A 81 -0.10 6.75 -15.96
CA GLY A 81 -0.42 6.63 -17.39
C GLY A 81 -0.98 7.91 -18.02
N PRO A 82 -1.04 7.96 -19.37
CA PRO A 82 -1.33 9.20 -20.11
C PRO A 82 -2.79 9.64 -20.06
N SER A 83 -3.71 8.78 -19.62
CA SER A 83 -5.14 9.09 -19.48
C SER A 83 -5.47 9.76 -18.13
N VAL A 84 -4.50 9.90 -17.24
CA VAL A 84 -4.69 10.48 -15.91
C VAL A 84 -3.85 11.75 -15.77
N GLU A 85 -4.52 12.87 -15.51
CA GLU A 85 -3.89 14.16 -15.21
C GLU A 85 -3.60 14.26 -13.70
N VAL A 86 -2.37 14.61 -13.33
CA VAL A 86 -1.97 14.86 -11.93
C VAL A 86 -1.85 16.38 -11.72
N LYS A 87 -2.65 16.93 -10.80
CA LYS A 87 -2.60 18.36 -10.42
C LYS A 87 -2.09 18.58 -9.01
N LEU A 88 -1.46 19.73 -8.80
CA LEU A 88 -1.01 20.20 -7.49
C LEU A 88 -1.82 21.43 -7.08
N GLU A 89 -2.40 21.37 -5.89
CA GLU A 89 -3.21 22.45 -5.29
C GLU A 89 -2.59 22.79 -3.92
N LEU A 90 -1.47 23.52 -3.95
CA LEU A 90 -0.64 23.75 -2.77
C LEU A 90 -1.03 25.06 -2.08
N ALA A 91 -1.20 25.00 -0.76
CA ALA A 91 -1.42 26.21 0.03
C ALA A 91 -0.13 27.03 0.18
N ASP A 92 -0.29 28.35 0.18
CA ASP A 92 0.78 29.30 0.43
C ASP A 92 1.23 29.27 1.90
N GLU A 93 2.54 29.51 2.10
CA GLU A 93 3.15 29.72 3.42
C GLU A 93 2.79 28.64 4.47
N LEU A 94 2.81 27.36 4.10
CA LEU A 94 2.63 26.28 5.07
C LEU A 94 3.86 26.15 5.99
N PRO A 95 3.66 26.03 7.31
CA PRO A 95 4.76 25.75 8.22
C PRO A 95 5.31 24.33 8.00
N GLU A 96 6.57 24.11 8.38
CA GLU A 96 7.13 22.76 8.41
C GLU A 96 6.39 21.90 9.45
N VAL A 97 6.17 20.63 9.07
CA VAL A 97 5.53 19.64 9.94
C VAL A 97 6.57 18.60 10.33
N ARG A 98 6.55 18.19 11.61
CA ARG A 98 7.41 17.08 12.06
C ARG A 98 6.76 15.75 11.71
N LEU A 99 7.34 15.04 10.76
CA LEU A 99 6.83 13.75 10.29
C LEU A 99 7.97 12.80 9.89
N ALA A 100 7.65 11.52 9.78
CA ALA A 100 8.51 10.51 9.17
C ALA A 100 8.31 10.57 7.65
N ARG A 101 9.24 11.23 6.94
CA ARG A 101 9.06 11.61 5.52
C ARG A 101 8.77 10.40 4.63
N SER A 102 9.57 9.34 4.74
CA SER A 102 9.38 8.15 3.90
C SER A 102 8.03 7.46 4.18
N GLN A 103 7.52 7.51 5.41
CA GLN A 103 6.21 6.91 5.72
C GLN A 103 5.06 7.70 5.07
N VAL A 104 5.11 9.03 5.11
CA VAL A 104 4.08 9.87 4.49
C VAL A 104 4.17 9.80 2.96
N GLU A 105 5.38 9.80 2.39
CA GLU A 105 5.61 9.59 0.96
C GLU A 105 4.97 8.28 0.48
N ASN A 106 5.25 7.17 1.14
CA ASN A 106 4.67 5.87 0.81
C ASN A 106 3.14 5.85 0.94
N ALA A 107 2.60 6.53 1.95
CA ALA A 107 1.15 6.65 2.11
C ALA A 107 0.53 7.41 0.92
N LEU A 108 1.12 8.53 0.50
CA LEU A 108 0.64 9.32 -0.62
C LEU A 108 0.73 8.56 -1.95
N VAL A 109 1.84 7.86 -2.21
CA VAL A 109 1.99 7.01 -3.40
C VAL A 109 0.90 5.93 -3.46
N ASN A 110 0.63 5.26 -2.33
CA ASN A 110 -0.42 4.25 -2.25
C ASN A 110 -1.82 4.84 -2.52
N LEU A 111 -2.11 6.03 -1.97
CA LEU A 111 -3.36 6.73 -2.23
C LEU A 111 -3.49 7.11 -3.71
N VAL A 112 -2.43 7.61 -4.34
CA VAL A 112 -2.45 7.94 -5.78
C VAL A 112 -2.71 6.70 -6.64
N PHE A 113 -2.11 5.56 -6.33
CA PHE A 113 -2.39 4.33 -7.07
C PHE A 113 -3.82 3.83 -6.86
N ASN A 114 -4.33 3.90 -5.63
CA ASN A 114 -5.74 3.59 -5.37
C ASN A 114 -6.68 4.52 -6.15
N SER A 115 -6.37 5.81 -6.21
CA SER A 115 -7.10 6.81 -7.00
C SER A 115 -7.04 6.53 -8.50
N ARG A 116 -5.88 6.13 -9.04
CA ARG A 116 -5.75 5.69 -10.45
C ARG A 116 -6.67 4.51 -10.74
N ASP A 117 -6.72 3.54 -9.84
CA ASP A 117 -7.54 2.33 -10.05
C ASP A 117 -9.04 2.65 -10.01
N ALA A 118 -9.44 3.77 -9.39
CA ALA A 118 -10.79 4.31 -9.43
C ALA A 118 -11.13 5.09 -10.73
N LEU A 119 -10.16 5.27 -11.65
CA LEU A 119 -10.26 6.04 -12.89
C LEU A 119 -10.15 5.15 -14.15
N PRO A 120 -11.10 4.23 -14.42
CA PRO A 120 -10.99 3.26 -15.53
C PRO A 120 -10.98 3.91 -16.91
N GLU A 121 -11.62 5.08 -17.07
CA GLU A 121 -11.68 5.85 -18.32
C GLU A 121 -10.67 7.00 -18.36
N GLY A 122 -9.76 7.06 -17.38
CA GLY A 122 -8.92 8.23 -17.13
C GLY A 122 -9.61 9.28 -16.27
N GLY A 123 -8.99 10.46 -16.17
CA GLY A 123 -9.52 11.59 -15.41
C GLY A 123 -8.42 12.36 -14.68
N GLN A 124 -8.73 12.89 -13.50
CA GLN A 124 -7.84 13.75 -12.73
C GLN A 124 -7.62 13.23 -11.32
N ILE A 125 -6.36 13.29 -10.86
CA ILE A 125 -5.94 13.14 -9.47
C ILE A 125 -5.31 14.47 -9.03
N SER A 126 -5.81 15.06 -7.94
CA SER A 126 -5.22 16.25 -7.30
C SER A 126 -4.51 15.88 -5.99
N LEU A 127 -3.28 16.37 -5.83
CA LEU A 127 -2.59 16.44 -4.54
C LEU A 127 -2.72 17.85 -4.00
N ALA A 128 -3.40 17.99 -2.87
CA ALA A 128 -3.66 19.27 -2.23
C ALA A 128 -3.00 19.35 -0.85
N THR A 129 -2.59 20.55 -0.44
CA THR A 129 -2.09 20.81 0.91
C THR A 129 -2.84 21.99 1.52
N GLY A 130 -2.94 22.02 2.83
CA GLY A 130 -3.56 23.16 3.49
C GLY A 130 -3.42 23.20 5.00
N ARG A 131 -3.93 24.27 5.59
CA ARG A 131 -3.97 24.46 7.04
C ARG A 131 -5.20 23.79 7.62
N GLY A 132 -5.04 23.11 8.76
CA GLY A 132 -6.14 22.52 9.51
C GLY A 132 -7.01 23.59 10.15
N ALA A 133 -8.32 23.36 10.16
CA ALA A 133 -9.27 24.23 10.83
C ALA A 133 -9.09 24.11 12.37
N GLY A 134 -9.07 25.25 13.07
CA GLY A 134 -9.05 25.28 14.54
C GLY A 134 -7.68 25.34 15.21
N SER A 135 -6.56 25.22 14.47
CA SER A 135 -5.23 25.53 14.99
C SER A 135 -4.29 26.02 13.88
N PRO A 136 -3.57 27.15 14.07
CA PRO A 136 -2.54 27.60 13.12
C PRO A 136 -1.37 26.60 12.96
N SER A 137 -1.24 25.62 13.86
CA SER A 137 -0.16 24.62 13.87
C SER A 137 -0.52 23.28 13.22
N THR A 138 -1.75 23.11 12.74
CA THR A 138 -2.17 21.88 12.06
C THR A 138 -2.15 22.08 10.56
N CYS A 139 -1.67 21.09 9.82
CA CYS A 139 -1.67 21.06 8.36
C CYS A 139 -2.24 19.72 7.88
N TRP A 140 -2.68 19.68 6.63
CA TRP A 140 -3.17 18.48 5.97
C TRP A 140 -2.58 18.34 4.56
N VAL A 141 -2.57 17.11 4.08
CA VAL A 141 -2.32 16.73 2.69
C VAL A 141 -3.48 15.83 2.26
N GLU A 142 -4.02 16.07 1.08
CA GLU A 142 -5.17 15.36 0.50
C GLU A 142 -4.78 14.79 -0.86
N VAL A 143 -5.24 13.57 -1.14
CA VAL A 143 -5.28 13.00 -2.49
C VAL A 143 -6.75 12.88 -2.87
N ARG A 144 -7.13 13.50 -3.99
CA ARG A 144 -8.48 13.52 -4.51
C ARG A 144 -8.50 12.99 -5.93
N ASP A 145 -9.49 12.18 -6.27
CA ASP A 145 -9.73 11.75 -7.65
C ASP A 145 -11.13 12.09 -8.13
N THR A 146 -11.30 11.95 -9.44
CA THR A 146 -12.57 12.13 -10.16
C THR A 146 -13.16 10.79 -10.59
N GLY A 147 -12.78 9.72 -9.89
CA GLY A 147 -13.13 8.35 -10.23
C GLY A 147 -14.56 7.98 -9.88
N VAL A 148 -14.83 6.69 -9.96
CA VAL A 148 -16.16 6.10 -9.70
C VAL A 148 -16.63 6.23 -8.24
N GLY A 149 -15.74 6.68 -7.35
CA GLY A 149 -16.01 6.82 -5.93
C GLY A 149 -16.18 5.48 -5.22
N MET A 150 -16.72 5.52 -4.01
CA MET A 150 -16.91 4.35 -3.17
C MET A 150 -18.34 4.37 -2.58
N PRO A 151 -19.12 3.29 -2.77
CA PRO A 151 -20.37 3.06 -2.04
C PRO A 151 -20.17 3.09 -0.52
N ASP A 152 -21.19 3.54 0.23
CA ASP A 152 -21.10 3.74 1.69
C ASP A 152 -20.72 2.46 2.46
N ASP A 153 -21.17 1.29 2.00
CA ASP A 153 -20.86 -0.01 2.59
C ASP A 153 -19.38 -0.40 2.39
N LEU A 154 -18.79 -0.06 1.24
CA LEU A 154 -17.36 -0.26 0.99
C LEU A 154 -16.51 0.75 1.77
N LEU A 155 -16.99 1.99 1.91
CA LEU A 155 -16.28 3.06 2.63
C LEU A 155 -16.04 2.72 4.10
N GLN A 156 -17.01 2.07 4.75
CA GLN A 156 -16.87 1.61 6.14
C GLN A 156 -15.75 0.58 6.30
N ARG A 157 -15.53 -0.24 5.26
CA ARG A 157 -14.57 -1.34 5.25
C ARG A 157 -13.21 -0.94 4.67
N ALA A 158 -13.11 0.19 3.99
CA ALA A 158 -11.88 0.69 3.36
C ALA A 158 -10.70 0.89 4.33
N ARG A 159 -10.99 1.01 5.63
CA ARG A 159 -9.98 1.16 6.69
C ARG A 159 -9.56 -0.18 7.31
N GLU A 160 -10.22 -1.28 6.94
CA GLU A 160 -9.86 -2.62 7.40
C GLU A 160 -8.53 -3.03 6.76
N PRO A 161 -7.60 -3.62 7.53
CA PRO A 161 -6.39 -4.20 6.97
C PRO A 161 -6.73 -5.22 5.87
N PHE A 162 -6.04 -5.13 4.72
CA PHE A 162 -6.16 -6.05 3.58
C PHE A 162 -7.47 -5.99 2.79
N PHE A 163 -8.35 -5.03 3.06
CA PHE A 163 -9.56 -4.86 2.27
C PHE A 163 -9.21 -4.39 0.85
N THR A 164 -9.74 -5.09 -0.16
CA THR A 164 -9.62 -4.75 -1.58
C THR A 164 -10.93 -5.06 -2.29
N THR A 165 -11.29 -4.20 -3.25
CA THR A 165 -12.42 -4.40 -4.16
C THR A 165 -11.99 -4.85 -5.56
N LYS A 166 -10.67 -4.98 -5.78
CA LYS A 166 -10.08 -5.60 -6.97
C LYS A 166 -10.19 -7.12 -6.94
#